data_AF-A0A8J8EHZ0-F1
#
_entry.id   AF-A0A8J8EHZ0-F1
#
_cell.length_a   1.000
_cell.length_b   1.000
_cell.length_c   1.000
_cell.angle_alpha   90.00
_cell.angle_beta   90.00
_cell.angle_gamma   90.00
#
_symmetry.space_group_name_H-M   'P 1'
#
loop_
_entity.id
_entity.type
_entity.pdbx_description
1 polymer ?
#
loop_
_entity_poly.entity_id
_entity_poly.type
_entity_poly.pdbx_seq_one_letter_code
_entity_poly.pdbx_strand_id
1 'polypeptide(L)'
;MTDQDPKMKVLIHFTGKGVKANKIEVLKLGDFLSNFQRLLFEYGKAKGIKKPQEHLKLYLTKISPGSILVETEPTREYYRYIEPTSEAIDFIINLIQYVDDITKAKEYLLKELKTPEAVLSALKRLERMWSEEDIQVGIAKGYEPTDFVYLPPEKKPYIEKLVVEFIKEASDKIVGAIVGLKTHGRKPYFEIISDTGEKIKCYYDPKEDPELEMKAYKHFWKPVEVIGILKQKGSKKEVEKTIDIQLHAIRISGKFAGYKLKKELILQPEYDHTTDVWCVENPDLELYGCGQTLEEALKDAEEVFQALIEEYALEDEELLDDSAKTLRSALLQYVEVDT
;
A
#
# COMPACT_ATOMS: atom_id res chain seq x y z
N MET A 1 -34.78 42.97 -9.30
CA MET A 1 -34.07 41.69 -9.09
C MET A 1 -32.78 42.01 -8.35
N THR A 2 -32.82 41.99 -7.02
CA THR A 2 -31.64 42.12 -6.15
C THR A 2 -31.21 40.71 -5.77
N ASP A 3 -30.33 40.17 -6.61
CA ASP A 3 -29.74 38.83 -6.54
C ASP A 3 -28.37 38.94 -5.87
N GLN A 4 -28.30 38.69 -4.55
CA GLN A 4 -27.08 38.26 -3.85
C GLN A 4 -27.49 37.50 -2.58
N ASP A 5 -28.00 36.29 -2.74
CA ASP A 5 -27.90 35.35 -1.63
C ASP A 5 -26.41 35.18 -1.29
N PRO A 6 -26.04 35.24 0.00
CA PRO A 6 -24.65 35.11 0.41
C PRO A 6 -24.13 33.75 -0.08
N LYS A 7 -22.93 33.74 -0.66
CA LYS A 7 -22.32 32.54 -1.25
C LYS A 7 -21.34 31.92 -0.28
N MET A 8 -21.42 30.61 -0.08
CA MET A 8 -20.38 29.89 0.64
C MET A 8 -19.07 29.98 -0.15
N LYS A 9 -18.02 30.44 0.52
CA LYS A 9 -16.65 30.51 0.03
C LYS A 9 -15.79 29.56 0.83
N VAL A 10 -14.77 29.05 0.16
CA VAL A 10 -13.66 28.33 0.77
C VAL A 10 -12.40 29.10 0.44
N LEU A 11 -11.74 29.59 1.49
CA LEU A 11 -10.48 30.31 1.40
C LEU A 11 -9.35 29.37 1.75
N ILE A 12 -8.33 29.35 0.91
CA ILE A 12 -7.09 28.61 1.13
C ILE A 12 -5.96 29.63 1.18
N HIS A 13 -5.19 29.62 2.26
CA HIS A 13 -4.17 30.59 2.55
C HIS A 13 -2.80 29.94 2.64
N PHE A 14 -1.87 30.35 1.79
CA PHE A 14 -0.50 29.83 1.75
C PHE A 14 0.47 30.87 2.33
N THR A 15 1.13 30.54 3.44
CA THR A 15 2.13 31.38 4.14
C THR A 15 3.47 30.64 4.25
N GLY A 16 4.56 31.32 4.62
CA GLY A 16 5.86 30.69 4.90
C GLY A 16 6.98 31.12 3.94
N LYS A 17 8.19 30.57 4.17
CA LYS A 17 9.43 30.91 3.42
C LYS A 17 9.37 30.54 1.93
N GLY A 18 8.57 29.52 1.59
CA GLY A 18 8.31 29.09 0.22
C GLY A 18 7.41 30.05 -0.57
N VAL A 19 6.75 31.00 0.11
CA VAL A 19 5.95 32.06 -0.51
C VAL A 19 6.80 33.34 -0.61
N LYS A 20 7.30 33.65 -1.80
CA LYS A 20 8.24 34.77 -2.03
C LYS A 20 7.54 35.91 -2.76
N ALA A 21 7.54 37.11 -2.17
CA ALA A 21 6.94 38.31 -2.77
C ALA A 21 5.51 38.09 -3.27
N ASN A 22 4.69 37.41 -2.45
CA ASN A 22 3.30 37.04 -2.77
C ASN A 22 3.18 36.07 -3.96
N LYS A 23 4.19 35.22 -4.19
CA LYS A 23 4.23 34.20 -5.24
C LYS A 23 4.49 32.82 -4.65
N ILE A 24 3.84 31.81 -5.21
CA ILE A 24 4.03 30.38 -4.93
C ILE A 24 4.40 29.72 -6.23
N GLU A 25 5.13 28.62 -6.14
CA GLU A 25 5.37 27.77 -7.29
C GLU A 25 4.05 27.20 -7.83
N VAL A 26 3.88 27.28 -9.16
CA VAL A 26 2.65 26.86 -9.84
C VAL A 26 2.36 25.38 -9.61
N LEU A 27 3.40 24.54 -9.60
CA LEU A 27 3.27 23.10 -9.34
C LEU A 27 2.76 22.85 -7.92
N LYS A 28 3.34 23.50 -6.90
CA LYS A 28 2.87 23.38 -5.52
C LYS A 28 1.40 23.80 -5.35
N LEU A 29 0.99 24.91 -5.97
CA LEU A 29 -0.41 25.35 -5.94
C LEU A 29 -1.33 24.35 -6.67
N GLY A 30 -0.92 23.90 -7.85
CA GLY A 30 -1.67 22.93 -8.65
C GLY A 30 -1.86 21.59 -7.92
N ASP A 31 -0.80 21.10 -7.29
CA ASP A 31 -0.81 19.87 -6.52
C ASP A 31 -1.73 19.98 -5.30
N PHE A 32 -1.66 21.09 -4.56
CA PHE A 32 -2.59 21.32 -3.44
C PHE A 32 -4.05 21.34 -3.93
N LEU A 33 -4.38 22.18 -4.91
CA LEU A 33 -5.77 22.35 -5.36
C LEU A 33 -6.34 21.06 -5.96
N SER A 34 -5.51 20.31 -6.69
CA SER A 34 -5.88 19.02 -7.28
C SER A 34 -6.20 17.98 -6.19
N ASN A 35 -5.34 17.86 -5.16
CA ASN A 35 -5.58 16.93 -4.06
C ASN A 35 -6.78 17.37 -3.21
N PHE A 36 -6.95 18.68 -2.97
CA PHE A 36 -8.09 19.22 -2.22
C PHE A 36 -9.41 18.89 -2.91
N GLN A 37 -9.51 19.15 -4.21
CA GLN A 37 -10.71 18.86 -4.98
C GLN A 37 -11.03 17.35 -5.01
N ARG A 38 -10.01 16.48 -5.12
CA ARG A 38 -10.18 15.03 -5.10
C ARG A 38 -10.65 14.53 -3.74
N LEU A 39 -10.12 15.08 -2.66
CA LEU A 39 -10.52 14.74 -1.30
C LEU A 39 -12.02 15.02 -1.07
N LEU A 40 -12.51 16.17 -1.52
CA LEU A 40 -13.95 16.48 -1.47
C LEU A 40 -14.78 15.44 -2.23
N PHE A 41 -14.33 15.02 -3.42
CA PHE A 41 -15.03 13.99 -4.20
C PHE A 41 -15.03 12.63 -3.52
N GLU A 42 -13.92 12.24 -2.91
CA GLU A 42 -13.79 10.98 -2.17
C GLU A 42 -14.71 10.96 -0.95
N TYR A 43 -14.71 12.05 -0.17
CA TYR A 43 -15.65 12.23 0.94
C TYR A 43 -17.11 12.14 0.45
N GLY A 44 -17.45 12.84 -0.63
CA GLY A 44 -18.79 12.79 -1.20
C GLY A 44 -19.23 11.38 -1.63
N LYS A 45 -18.32 10.58 -2.22
CA LYS A 45 -18.60 9.18 -2.54
C LYS A 45 -18.88 8.36 -1.28
N ALA A 46 -18.09 8.53 -0.22
CA ALA A 46 -18.27 7.81 1.04
C ALA A 46 -19.63 8.15 1.72
N LYS A 47 -20.06 9.41 1.59
CA LYS A 47 -21.39 9.87 2.04
C LYS A 47 -22.54 9.52 1.11
N GLY A 48 -22.29 8.86 -0.02
CA GLY A 48 -23.33 8.42 -0.96
C GLY A 48 -23.92 9.54 -1.82
N ILE A 49 -23.20 10.65 -1.97
CA ILE A 49 -23.61 11.76 -2.84
C ILE A 49 -23.54 11.29 -4.29
N LYS A 50 -24.63 11.44 -5.03
CA LYS A 50 -24.65 11.14 -6.46
C LYS A 50 -23.75 12.12 -7.19
N LYS A 51 -22.93 11.66 -8.15
CA LYS A 51 -22.07 12.51 -9.01
C LYS A 51 -21.28 13.59 -8.23
N PRO A 52 -20.47 13.20 -7.23
CA PRO A 52 -19.75 14.16 -6.39
C PRO A 52 -18.77 15.03 -7.20
N GLN A 53 -18.30 14.55 -8.36
CA GLN A 53 -17.47 15.32 -9.28
C GLN A 53 -18.16 16.53 -9.91
N GLU A 54 -19.49 16.51 -9.99
CA GLU A 54 -20.31 17.63 -10.45
C GLU A 54 -20.72 18.50 -9.25
N HIS A 55 -21.16 17.87 -8.17
CA HIS A 55 -21.83 18.53 -7.05
C HIS A 55 -20.89 19.16 -6.01
N LEU A 56 -19.69 18.62 -5.81
CA LEU A 56 -18.69 19.13 -4.86
C LEU A 56 -17.53 19.85 -5.56
N LYS A 57 -17.74 20.23 -6.82
CA LYS A 57 -16.72 20.90 -7.61
C LYS A 57 -16.62 22.36 -7.19
N LEU A 58 -15.40 22.77 -6.87
CA LEU A 58 -15.04 24.13 -6.54
C LEU A 58 -14.39 24.81 -7.73
N TYR A 59 -14.67 26.10 -7.89
CA TYR A 59 -14.12 26.95 -8.93
C TYR A 59 -13.26 28.01 -8.30
N LEU A 60 -12.05 28.16 -8.81
CA LEU A 60 -11.17 29.27 -8.47
C LEU A 60 -11.81 30.58 -8.93
N THR A 61 -12.17 31.46 -7.99
CA THR A 61 -12.82 32.75 -8.29
C THR A 61 -11.87 33.92 -8.15
N LYS A 62 -10.89 33.83 -7.26
CA LYS A 62 -9.94 34.92 -7.01
C LYS A 62 -8.61 34.39 -6.46
N ILE A 63 -7.52 35.04 -6.87
CA ILE A 63 -6.22 34.98 -6.20
C ILE A 63 -5.85 36.40 -5.81
N SER A 64 -5.69 36.66 -4.52
CA SER A 64 -5.37 38.01 -4.01
C SER A 64 -3.90 38.12 -3.59
N PRO A 65 -3.24 39.29 -3.78
CA PRO A 65 -1.89 39.53 -3.28
C PRO A 65 -1.80 39.41 -1.75
N GLY A 66 -0.71 38.80 -1.28
CA GLY A 66 -0.41 38.49 0.12
C GLY A 66 0.38 37.18 0.20
N SER A 67 0.51 36.59 1.39
CA SER A 67 0.58 35.13 1.50
C SER A 67 -0.60 34.57 0.70
N ILE A 68 -0.33 33.81 -0.37
CA ILE A 68 -1.29 33.63 -1.46
C ILE A 68 -2.64 33.17 -0.95
N LEU A 69 -3.65 34.00 -1.16
CA LEU A 69 -5.03 33.74 -0.75
C LEU A 69 -5.83 33.34 -1.98
N VAL A 70 -6.28 32.10 -1.97
CA VAL A 70 -7.05 31.46 -3.02
C VAL A 70 -8.50 31.35 -2.56
N GLU A 71 -9.41 31.94 -3.34
CA GLU A 71 -10.85 31.88 -3.10
C GLU A 71 -11.48 30.88 -4.06
N THR A 72 -12.28 29.98 -3.52
CA THR A 72 -13.04 29.00 -4.31
C THR A 72 -14.50 28.94 -3.90
N GLU A 73 -15.39 28.70 -4.87
CA GLU A 73 -16.84 28.64 -4.68
C GLU A 73 -17.44 27.40 -5.39
N PRO A 74 -18.50 26.77 -4.84
CA PRO A 74 -19.25 25.73 -5.54
C PRO A 74 -20.08 26.29 -6.71
N THR A 75 -20.46 25.46 -7.67
CA THR A 75 -21.31 25.91 -8.81
C THR A 75 -22.68 26.39 -8.33
N ARG A 76 -23.20 27.48 -8.92
CA ARG A 76 -24.54 28.03 -8.63
C ARG A 76 -25.69 27.04 -8.86
N GLU A 77 -25.56 26.10 -9.79
CA GLU A 77 -26.61 25.11 -10.08
C GLU A 77 -26.78 24.07 -8.96
N TYR A 78 -25.84 24.01 -8.02
CA TYR A 78 -25.73 22.95 -7.02
C TYR A 78 -25.76 23.49 -5.58
N TYR A 79 -26.44 24.61 -5.30
CA TYR A 79 -26.53 25.19 -3.95
C TYR A 79 -27.06 24.21 -2.87
N ARG A 80 -27.81 23.17 -3.25
CA ARG A 80 -28.20 22.07 -2.36
C ARG A 80 -27.02 21.24 -1.81
N TYR A 81 -25.81 21.47 -2.31
CA TYR A 81 -24.57 20.77 -1.91
C TYR A 81 -23.57 21.68 -1.18
N ILE A 82 -24.01 22.87 -0.72
CA ILE A 82 -23.26 23.72 0.22
C ILE A 82 -22.92 22.91 1.49
N GLU A 83 -23.92 22.25 2.08
CA GLU A 83 -23.77 21.50 3.33
C GLU A 83 -22.76 20.35 3.19
N PRO A 84 -22.86 19.46 2.19
CA PRO A 84 -21.82 18.47 1.90
C PRO A 84 -20.39 19.01 1.71
N THR A 85 -20.25 20.16 1.05
CA THR A 85 -18.92 20.81 0.88
C THR A 85 -18.40 21.30 2.23
N SER A 86 -19.29 21.89 3.02
CA SER A 86 -19.03 22.35 4.38
C SER A 86 -18.60 21.19 5.28
N GLU A 87 -19.32 20.07 5.26
CA GLU A 87 -19.01 18.85 6.01
C GLU A 87 -17.67 18.24 5.60
N ALA A 88 -17.35 18.20 4.30
CA ALA A 88 -16.08 17.68 3.83
C ALA A 88 -14.88 18.50 4.32
N ILE A 89 -15.06 19.82 4.50
CA ILE A 89 -14.04 20.70 5.08
C ILE A 89 -13.99 20.53 6.60
N ASP A 90 -15.14 20.37 7.27
CA ASP A 90 -15.18 20.04 8.70
C ASP A 90 -14.47 18.72 8.98
N PHE A 91 -14.58 17.74 8.09
CA PHE A 91 -13.85 16.49 8.17
C PHE A 91 -12.32 16.73 8.26
N ILE A 92 -11.78 17.59 7.40
CA ILE A 92 -10.35 17.94 7.41
C ILE A 92 -10.00 18.65 8.72
N ILE A 93 -10.79 19.67 9.10
CA ILE A 93 -10.56 20.48 10.30
C ILE A 93 -10.61 19.63 11.58
N ASN A 94 -11.60 18.75 11.68
CA ASN A 94 -11.79 17.89 12.85
C ASN A 94 -10.71 16.81 12.95
N LEU A 95 -10.22 16.27 11.82
CA LEU A 95 -9.13 15.29 11.85
C LEU A 95 -7.87 15.85 12.54
N ILE A 96 -7.59 17.15 12.41
CA ILE A 96 -6.44 17.81 13.07
C ILE A 96 -6.48 17.64 14.60
N GLN A 97 -7.68 17.54 15.19
CA GLN A 97 -7.87 17.40 16.64
C GLN A 97 -7.50 16.01 17.16
N TYR A 98 -7.51 15.00 16.29
CA TYR A 98 -7.34 13.60 16.70
C TYR A 98 -6.08 12.95 16.13
N VAL A 99 -5.44 13.55 15.14
CA VAL A 99 -4.36 12.91 14.36
C VAL A 99 -3.16 12.47 15.22
N ASP A 100 -2.89 13.13 16.34
CA ASP A 100 -1.85 12.76 17.31
C ASP A 100 -2.18 11.51 18.14
N ASP A 101 -3.45 11.10 18.19
CA ASP A 101 -3.92 9.85 18.77
C ASP A 101 -4.36 8.90 17.65
N ILE A 102 -3.45 8.01 17.24
CA ILE A 102 -3.64 7.09 16.11
C ILE A 102 -4.93 6.27 16.25
N THR A 103 -5.27 5.81 17.46
CA THR A 103 -6.47 5.00 17.69
C THR A 103 -7.73 5.82 17.46
N LYS A 104 -7.83 7.01 18.08
CA LYS A 104 -8.98 7.90 17.85
C LYS A 104 -9.08 8.38 16.41
N ALA A 105 -7.94 8.66 15.77
CA ALA A 105 -7.90 9.05 14.37
C ALA A 105 -8.44 7.94 13.46
N LYS A 106 -8.04 6.68 13.67
CA LYS A 106 -8.57 5.51 12.93
C LYS A 106 -10.09 5.40 13.09
N GLU A 107 -10.59 5.47 14.32
CA GLU A 107 -12.03 5.41 14.61
C GLU A 107 -12.80 6.53 13.91
N TYR A 108 -12.28 7.77 13.98
CA TYR A 108 -12.87 8.93 13.31
C TYR A 108 -12.90 8.75 11.79
N LEU A 109 -11.77 8.35 11.18
CA LEU A 109 -11.66 8.15 9.75
C LEU A 109 -12.60 7.06 9.24
N LEU A 110 -12.70 5.92 9.93
CA LEU A 110 -13.60 4.83 9.57
C LEU A 110 -15.07 5.22 9.75
N LYS A 111 -15.40 6.01 10.79
CA LYS A 111 -16.73 6.57 10.96
C LYS A 111 -17.11 7.49 9.80
N GLU A 112 -16.20 8.33 9.36
CA GLU A 112 -16.47 9.32 8.32
C GLU A 112 -16.50 8.71 6.91
N LEU A 113 -15.58 7.80 6.60
CA LEU A 113 -15.31 7.29 5.25
C LEU A 113 -15.74 5.82 5.02
N LYS A 114 -16.17 5.12 6.08
CA LYS A 114 -16.76 3.77 6.10
C LYS A 114 -15.83 2.60 5.76
N THR A 115 -14.92 2.72 4.79
CA THR A 115 -14.05 1.60 4.37
C THR A 115 -12.56 1.94 4.45
N PRO A 116 -11.68 0.96 4.75
CA PRO A 116 -10.23 1.17 4.78
C PRO A 116 -9.65 1.76 3.49
N GLU A 117 -10.15 1.37 2.32
CA GLU A 117 -9.68 1.87 1.04
C GLU A 117 -10.04 3.34 0.82
N ALA A 118 -11.26 3.74 1.22
CA ALA A 118 -11.70 5.12 1.17
C ALA A 118 -10.88 6.00 2.14
N VAL A 119 -10.61 5.47 3.35
CA VAL A 119 -9.72 6.13 4.32
C VAL A 119 -8.33 6.31 3.76
N LEU A 120 -7.74 5.24 3.21
CA LEU A 120 -6.38 5.28 2.66
C LEU A 120 -6.26 6.28 1.52
N SER A 121 -7.25 6.31 0.61
CA SER A 121 -7.27 7.28 -0.49
C SER A 121 -7.30 8.72 0.05
N ALA A 122 -8.18 9.01 1.01
CA ALA A 122 -8.31 10.33 1.61
C ALA A 122 -7.03 10.76 2.35
N LEU A 123 -6.42 9.85 3.13
CA LEU A 123 -5.18 10.10 3.84
C LEU A 123 -4.02 10.45 2.89
N LYS A 124 -3.88 9.76 1.74
CA LYS A 124 -2.86 10.10 0.74
C LYS A 124 -3.05 11.48 0.11
N ARG A 125 -4.30 11.95 -0.02
CA ARG A 125 -4.56 13.34 -0.48
C ARG A 125 -4.20 14.33 0.60
N LEU A 126 -4.61 14.05 1.84
CA LEU A 126 -4.31 14.88 3.01
C LEU A 126 -2.80 15.03 3.22
N GLU A 127 -2.05 13.93 3.15
CA GLU A 127 -0.58 13.90 3.25
C GLU A 127 0.08 14.86 2.26
N ARG A 128 -0.36 14.85 0.99
CA ARG A 128 0.16 15.72 -0.08
C ARG A 128 -0.23 17.19 0.05
N MET A 129 -1.33 17.47 0.74
CA MET A 129 -1.81 18.83 0.97
C MET A 129 -1.32 19.41 2.30
N TRP A 130 -0.84 18.56 3.20
CA TRP A 130 -0.46 18.97 4.54
C TRP A 130 0.69 19.96 4.48
N SER A 131 0.71 20.91 5.41
CA SER A 131 1.77 21.92 5.48
C SER A 131 3.15 21.29 5.61
N GLU A 132 4.14 21.97 5.05
CA GLU A 132 5.56 21.66 5.16
C GLU A 132 6.27 22.76 5.95
N GLU A 133 7.56 22.56 6.28
CA GLU A 133 8.33 23.55 7.04
C GLU A 133 8.46 24.90 6.31
N ASP A 134 8.49 24.88 4.97
CA ASP A 134 8.64 26.07 4.13
C ASP A 134 7.30 26.71 3.75
N ILE A 135 6.21 25.95 3.75
CA ILE A 135 4.87 26.41 3.35
C ILE A 135 3.81 25.90 4.32
N GLN A 136 3.15 26.83 5.00
CA GLN A 136 1.98 26.58 5.82
C GLN A 136 0.71 26.83 5.02
N VAL A 137 -0.28 25.96 5.20
CA VAL A 137 -1.58 26.04 4.56
C VAL A 137 -2.69 26.17 5.58
N GLY A 138 -3.50 27.22 5.42
CA GLY A 138 -4.72 27.46 6.18
C GLY A 138 -5.96 27.29 5.32
N ILE A 139 -7.03 26.76 5.91
CA ILE A 139 -8.34 26.60 5.27
C ILE A 139 -9.38 27.34 6.12
N ALA A 140 -10.23 28.14 5.49
CA ALA A 140 -11.40 28.76 6.09
C ALA A 140 -12.61 28.55 5.18
N LYS A 141 -13.81 28.49 5.75
CA LYS A 141 -15.06 28.33 5.00
C LYS A 141 -16.22 29.12 5.63
N GLY A 142 -17.14 29.59 4.81
CA GLY A 142 -18.29 30.38 5.25
C GLY A 142 -18.71 31.40 4.20
N TYR A 143 -19.62 32.30 4.54
CA TYR A 143 -20.04 33.38 3.62
C TYR A 143 -18.99 34.49 3.54
N GLU A 144 -18.42 34.85 4.68
CA GLU A 144 -17.29 35.78 4.82
C GLU A 144 -16.26 35.19 5.80
N PRO A 145 -15.58 34.10 5.40
CA PRO A 145 -14.70 33.38 6.30
C PRO A 145 -13.46 34.21 6.63
N THR A 146 -13.16 34.33 7.92
CA THR A 146 -11.99 35.04 8.46
C THR A 146 -11.12 34.15 9.35
N ASP A 147 -11.72 33.12 9.94
CA ASP A 147 -11.04 32.19 10.85
C ASP A 147 -10.39 31.03 10.08
N PHE A 148 -9.08 31.12 9.90
CA PHE A 148 -8.29 30.06 9.26
C PHE A 148 -7.89 28.98 10.26
N VAL A 149 -8.17 27.73 9.90
CA VAL A 149 -7.57 26.55 10.54
C VAL A 149 -6.35 26.15 9.73
N TYR A 150 -5.19 26.25 10.33
CA TYR A 150 -3.93 25.86 9.70
C TYR A 150 -3.66 24.37 9.90
N LEU A 151 -3.18 23.72 8.85
CA LEU A 151 -2.67 22.35 8.92
C LEU A 151 -1.28 22.41 9.58
N PRO A 152 -1.08 21.87 10.79
CA PRO A 152 0.19 22.00 11.51
C PRO A 152 1.27 21.09 10.89
N PRO A 153 2.42 21.62 10.39
CA PRO A 153 3.48 20.80 9.80
C PRO A 153 3.97 19.67 10.71
N GLU A 154 4.05 19.93 12.01
CA GLU A 154 4.48 18.97 13.03
C GLU A 154 3.57 17.75 13.16
N LYS A 155 2.32 17.82 12.66
CA LYS A 155 1.40 16.69 12.66
C LYS A 155 1.44 15.84 11.38
N LYS A 156 2.18 16.26 10.34
CA LYS A 156 2.33 15.49 9.08
C LYS A 156 2.83 14.04 9.30
N PRO A 157 3.82 13.78 10.19
CA PRO A 157 4.29 12.41 10.44
C PRO A 157 3.21 11.47 10.99
N TYR A 158 2.18 12.00 11.66
CA TYR A 158 1.08 11.19 12.15
C TYR A 158 0.12 10.80 11.02
N ILE A 159 -0.10 11.68 10.03
CA ILE A 159 -0.83 11.34 8.79
C ILE A 159 -0.09 10.23 8.04
N GLU A 160 1.22 10.36 7.86
CA GLU A 160 2.08 9.35 7.22
C GLU A 160 1.99 8.00 7.95
N LYS A 161 2.02 8.02 9.29
CA LYS A 161 1.82 6.82 10.11
C LYS A 161 0.44 6.20 9.92
N LEU A 162 -0.63 7.00 9.85
CA LEU A 162 -1.98 6.51 9.57
C LEU A 162 -2.08 5.88 8.17
N VAL A 163 -1.43 6.47 7.16
CA VAL A 163 -1.35 5.88 5.81
C VAL A 163 -0.75 4.48 5.87
N VAL A 164 0.39 4.31 6.56
CA VAL A 164 1.05 3.00 6.71
C VAL A 164 0.17 1.98 7.43
N GLU A 165 -0.55 2.41 8.46
CA GLU A 165 -1.43 1.52 9.22
C GLU A 165 -2.64 1.05 8.41
N PHE A 166 -3.33 1.97 7.71
CA PHE A 166 -4.45 1.59 6.82
C PHE A 166 -3.99 0.80 5.60
N ILE A 167 -2.76 1.02 5.13
CA ILE A 167 -2.14 0.16 4.12
C ILE A 167 -2.09 -1.29 4.60
N LYS A 168 -1.60 -1.54 5.82
CA LYS A 168 -1.51 -2.90 6.38
C LYS A 168 -2.89 -3.55 6.54
N GLU A 169 -3.89 -2.78 6.97
CA GLU A 169 -5.25 -3.28 7.20
C GLU A 169 -6.02 -3.54 5.90
N ALA A 170 -5.75 -2.79 4.83
CA ALA A 170 -6.45 -2.91 3.55
C ALA A 170 -5.68 -3.76 2.51
N SER A 171 -4.46 -4.19 2.83
CA SER A 171 -3.63 -5.00 1.94
C SER A 171 -3.77 -6.47 2.24
N ASP A 172 -3.84 -7.29 1.19
CA ASP A 172 -3.52 -8.70 1.30
C ASP A 172 -2.11 -8.94 0.75
N LYS A 173 -1.63 -10.15 1.05
CA LYS A 173 -0.37 -10.69 0.57
C LYS A 173 -0.65 -11.75 -0.48
N ILE A 174 0.06 -11.67 -1.60
CA ILE A 174 0.06 -12.71 -2.63
C ILE A 174 1.50 -13.13 -2.87
N VAL A 175 1.73 -14.44 -2.84
CA VAL A 175 3.01 -15.05 -3.22
C VAL A 175 2.99 -15.39 -4.70
N GLY A 176 4.06 -15.06 -5.42
CA GLY A 176 4.24 -15.44 -6.81
C GLY A 176 5.59 -15.04 -7.39
N ALA A 177 5.92 -15.55 -8.57
CA ALA A 177 7.14 -15.19 -9.29
C ALA A 177 6.86 -14.10 -10.31
N ILE A 178 7.69 -13.05 -10.36
CA ILE A 178 7.53 -11.97 -11.36
C ILE A 178 7.95 -12.48 -12.73
N VAL A 179 7.00 -12.57 -13.67
CA VAL A 179 7.24 -13.13 -15.02
C VAL A 179 7.09 -12.10 -16.15
N GLY A 180 6.52 -10.92 -15.85
CA GLY A 180 6.28 -9.89 -16.84
C GLY A 180 6.39 -8.48 -16.27
N LEU A 181 6.91 -7.55 -17.06
CA LEU A 181 6.98 -6.14 -16.74
C LEU A 181 6.37 -5.32 -17.87
N LYS A 182 5.39 -4.48 -17.54
CA LYS A 182 4.84 -3.48 -18.44
C LYS A 182 5.02 -2.09 -17.83
N THR A 183 6.17 -1.49 -18.12
CA THR A 183 6.58 -0.16 -17.63
C THR A 183 6.00 0.99 -18.47
N HIS A 184 5.55 0.71 -19.69
CA HIS A 184 5.03 1.73 -20.61
C HIS A 184 3.50 1.70 -20.75
N GLY A 185 2.89 2.88 -20.77
CA GLY A 185 1.46 3.09 -21.03
C GLY A 185 0.73 3.81 -19.89
N ARG A 186 -0.60 3.95 -20.02
CA ARG A 186 -1.43 4.68 -19.04
C ARG A 186 -1.60 3.97 -17.69
N LYS A 187 -1.32 2.66 -17.64
CA LYS A 187 -1.39 1.83 -16.43
C LYS A 187 -0.24 0.83 -16.43
N PRO A 188 0.94 1.23 -15.91
CA PRO A 188 2.04 0.31 -15.68
C PRO A 188 1.63 -0.81 -14.72
N TYR A 189 2.18 -2.00 -14.95
CA TYR A 189 1.99 -3.14 -14.07
C TYR A 189 3.13 -4.14 -14.23
N PHE A 190 3.29 -5.02 -13.27
CA PHE A 190 4.03 -6.27 -13.42
C PHE A 190 3.08 -7.45 -13.31
N GLU A 191 3.46 -8.60 -13.87
CA GLU A 191 2.71 -9.84 -13.83
C GLU A 191 3.44 -10.83 -12.95
N ILE A 192 2.71 -11.46 -12.03
CA ILE A 192 3.19 -12.60 -11.27
C ILE A 192 2.44 -13.86 -11.69
N ILE A 193 3.11 -15.00 -11.62
CA ILE A 193 2.46 -16.33 -11.53
C ILE A 193 2.38 -16.66 -10.04
N SER A 194 1.17 -16.85 -9.52
CA SER A 194 0.98 -17.18 -8.10
C SER A 194 1.52 -18.56 -7.76
N ASP A 195 1.64 -18.84 -6.46
CA ASP A 195 1.89 -20.16 -5.90
C ASP A 195 0.92 -21.26 -6.40
N THR A 196 -0.29 -20.88 -6.82
CA THR A 196 -1.30 -21.75 -7.45
C THR A 196 -1.26 -21.79 -8.98
N GLY A 197 -0.34 -21.06 -9.63
CA GLY A 197 -0.22 -20.98 -11.09
C GLY A 197 -1.11 -19.93 -11.77
N GLU A 198 -1.87 -19.13 -11.02
CA GLU A 198 -2.71 -18.06 -11.58
C GLU A 198 -1.84 -16.86 -12.02
N LYS A 199 -2.11 -16.32 -13.22
CA LYS A 199 -1.48 -15.06 -13.66
C LYS A 199 -2.21 -13.86 -13.06
N ILE A 200 -1.52 -13.07 -12.26
CA ILE A 200 -2.06 -11.91 -11.54
C ILE A 200 -1.34 -10.65 -11.98
N LYS A 201 -2.12 -9.61 -12.32
CA LYS A 201 -1.59 -8.28 -12.66
C LYS A 201 -1.47 -7.42 -11.42
N CYS A 202 -0.32 -6.81 -11.24
CA CYS A 202 0.03 -5.96 -10.13
C CYS A 202 0.30 -4.54 -10.60
N TYR A 203 -0.69 -3.66 -10.42
CA TYR A 203 -0.63 -2.28 -10.91
C TYR A 203 0.09 -1.37 -9.92
N TYR A 204 0.89 -0.44 -10.45
CA TYR A 204 1.56 0.61 -9.68
C TYR A 204 1.55 1.94 -10.45
N ASP A 205 1.80 3.05 -9.76
CA ASP A 205 1.99 4.36 -10.38
C ASP A 205 3.43 4.83 -10.18
N PRO A 206 4.28 4.85 -11.22
CA PRO A 206 5.68 5.23 -11.10
C PRO A 206 5.88 6.70 -10.73
N LYS A 207 4.85 7.55 -10.85
CA LYS A 207 4.91 8.93 -10.34
C LYS A 207 4.70 9.01 -8.83
N GLU A 208 3.96 8.06 -8.27
CA GLU A 208 3.72 8.00 -6.83
C GLU A 208 4.82 7.19 -6.13
N ASP A 209 5.21 6.06 -6.72
CA ASP A 209 6.03 5.03 -6.08
C ASP A 209 7.11 4.49 -7.06
N PRO A 210 8.11 5.30 -7.48
CA PRO A 210 9.10 4.91 -8.49
C PRO A 210 9.98 3.72 -8.09
N GLU A 211 10.18 3.50 -6.78
CA GLU A 211 10.98 2.38 -6.26
C GLU A 211 10.35 1.01 -6.54
N LEU A 212 9.02 0.94 -6.68
CA LEU A 212 8.32 -0.31 -6.98
C LEU A 212 8.73 -0.87 -8.35
N GLU A 213 8.92 0.00 -9.34
CA GLU A 213 9.39 -0.42 -10.66
C GLU A 213 10.81 -1.01 -10.57
N MET A 214 11.70 -0.35 -9.82
CA MET A 214 13.06 -0.84 -9.60
C MET A 214 13.08 -2.18 -8.84
N LYS A 215 12.24 -2.33 -7.81
CA LYS A 215 12.11 -3.60 -7.06
C LYS A 215 11.57 -4.72 -7.97
N ALA A 216 10.54 -4.45 -8.76
CA ALA A 216 9.99 -5.42 -9.70
C ALA A 216 11.03 -5.86 -10.75
N TYR A 217 11.85 -4.93 -11.24
CA TYR A 217 12.94 -5.24 -12.15
C TYR A 217 14.04 -6.08 -11.48
N LYS A 218 14.46 -5.70 -10.26
CA LYS A 218 15.48 -6.43 -9.48
C LYS A 218 15.06 -7.86 -9.13
N HIS A 219 13.77 -8.08 -8.93
CA HIS A 219 13.20 -9.38 -8.56
C HIS A 219 12.53 -10.10 -9.72
N PHE A 220 12.83 -9.71 -10.97
CA PHE A 220 12.35 -10.41 -12.15
C PHE A 220 12.79 -11.88 -12.13
N TRP A 221 11.87 -12.79 -12.43
CA TRP A 221 11.99 -14.24 -12.28
C TRP A 221 12.23 -14.78 -10.87
N LYS A 222 12.10 -13.94 -9.83
CA LYS A 222 12.24 -14.38 -8.44
C LYS A 222 10.88 -14.50 -7.77
N PRO A 223 10.70 -15.49 -6.89
CA PRO A 223 9.56 -15.54 -5.99
C PRO A 223 9.53 -14.35 -5.05
N VAL A 224 8.38 -13.70 -4.97
CA VAL A 224 8.13 -12.51 -4.17
C VAL A 224 6.82 -12.61 -3.41
N GLU A 225 6.77 -11.94 -2.26
CA GLU A 225 5.53 -11.49 -1.65
C GLU A 225 5.18 -10.11 -2.19
N VAL A 226 4.02 -10.01 -2.83
CA VAL A 226 3.42 -8.76 -3.25
C VAL A 226 2.41 -8.34 -2.20
N ILE A 227 2.64 -7.18 -1.61
CA ILE A 227 1.70 -6.54 -0.67
C ILE A 227 0.90 -5.53 -1.47
N GLY A 228 -0.43 -5.62 -1.44
CA GLY A 228 -1.25 -4.75 -2.25
C GLY A 228 -2.75 -4.83 -1.96
N ILE A 229 -3.49 -3.87 -2.50
CA ILE A 229 -4.96 -3.85 -2.40
C ILE A 229 -5.52 -4.75 -3.50
N LEU A 230 -6.16 -5.85 -3.11
CA LEU A 230 -6.73 -6.80 -4.08
C LEU A 230 -8.07 -6.31 -4.62
N LYS A 231 -8.31 -6.62 -5.89
CA LYS A 231 -9.58 -6.41 -6.54
C LYS A 231 -9.98 -7.68 -7.25
N GLN A 232 -11.06 -8.30 -6.78
CA GLN A 232 -11.66 -9.44 -7.46
C GLN A 232 -12.76 -8.95 -8.42
N LYS A 233 -12.62 -9.25 -9.71
CA LYS A 233 -13.66 -9.02 -10.73
C LYS A 233 -14.05 -10.37 -11.34
N GLY A 234 -15.10 -10.97 -10.81
CA GLY A 234 -15.51 -12.34 -11.18
C GLY A 234 -14.41 -13.33 -10.80
N SER A 235 -13.93 -14.13 -11.75
CA SER A 235 -12.84 -15.09 -11.54
C SER A 235 -11.44 -14.48 -11.62
N LYS A 236 -11.29 -13.22 -12.05
CA LYS A 236 -9.97 -12.60 -12.17
C LYS A 236 -9.59 -11.86 -10.89
N LYS A 237 -8.45 -12.24 -10.31
CA LYS A 237 -7.77 -11.50 -9.25
C LYS A 237 -6.74 -10.55 -9.87
N GLU A 238 -6.76 -9.31 -9.43
CA GLU A 238 -5.76 -8.29 -9.76
C GLU A 238 -5.37 -7.56 -8.48
N VAL A 239 -4.12 -7.10 -8.40
CA VAL A 239 -3.68 -6.16 -7.35
C VAL A 239 -3.87 -4.75 -7.91
N GLU A 240 -4.93 -4.05 -7.48
CA GLU A 240 -5.29 -2.74 -8.00
C GLU A 240 -4.25 -1.67 -7.65
N LYS A 241 -3.59 -1.82 -6.50
CA LYS A 241 -2.42 -1.02 -6.12
C LYS A 241 -1.42 -1.87 -5.35
N THR A 242 -0.24 -2.07 -5.93
CA THR A 242 0.92 -2.61 -5.23
C THR A 242 1.46 -1.57 -4.25
N ILE A 243 1.80 -2.04 -3.05
CA ILE A 243 2.36 -1.25 -1.96
C ILE A 243 3.84 -1.60 -1.80
N ASP A 244 4.17 -2.89 -1.79
CA ASP A 244 5.56 -3.35 -1.64
C ASP A 244 5.78 -4.70 -2.33
N ILE A 245 7.06 -5.02 -2.57
CA ILE A 245 7.54 -6.27 -3.14
C ILE A 245 8.75 -6.71 -2.31
N GLN A 246 8.70 -7.93 -1.78
CA GLN A 246 9.78 -8.52 -0.99
C GLN A 246 10.10 -9.91 -1.51
N LEU A 247 11.37 -10.35 -1.42
CA LEU A 247 11.70 -11.74 -1.73
C LEU A 247 10.98 -12.67 -0.77
N HIS A 248 10.36 -13.71 -1.31
CA HIS A 248 9.67 -14.70 -0.52
C HIS A 248 10.65 -15.75 0.01
N ALA A 249 10.51 -16.12 1.27
CA ALA A 249 11.25 -17.22 1.89
C ALA A 249 10.28 -18.02 2.75
N ILE A 250 10.38 -19.36 2.67
CA ILE A 250 9.49 -20.25 3.39
C ILE A 250 10.18 -20.65 4.70
N ARG A 251 9.47 -20.47 5.80
CA ARG A 251 9.97 -20.73 7.15
C ARG A 251 9.08 -21.74 7.82
N ILE A 252 9.61 -22.93 8.07
CA ILE A 252 8.86 -24.06 8.62
C ILE A 252 9.32 -24.29 10.06
N SER A 253 8.37 -24.37 10.98
CA SER A 253 8.61 -24.64 12.39
C SER A 253 7.70 -25.75 12.91
N GLY A 254 8.09 -26.40 14.00
CA GLY A 254 7.31 -27.48 14.59
C GLY A 254 7.57 -28.83 13.93
N LYS A 255 6.90 -29.12 12.81
CA LYS A 255 7.06 -30.40 12.10
C LYS A 255 7.21 -30.22 10.59
N PHE A 256 7.99 -31.11 9.98
CA PHE A 256 8.13 -31.23 8.52
C PHE A 256 8.35 -32.71 8.15
N ALA A 257 7.64 -33.20 7.14
CA ALA A 257 7.62 -34.63 6.77
C ALA A 257 7.36 -35.59 7.95
N GLY A 258 6.53 -35.19 8.92
CA GLY A 258 6.24 -35.98 10.13
C GLY A 258 7.27 -35.86 11.26
N TYR A 259 8.48 -35.37 11.00
CA TYR A 259 9.55 -35.21 11.98
C TYR A 259 9.48 -33.88 12.73
N LYS A 260 9.87 -33.88 14.01
CA LYS A 260 9.89 -32.68 14.85
C LYS A 260 11.18 -31.89 14.62
N LEU A 261 11.03 -30.61 14.31
CA LEU A 261 12.14 -29.70 14.06
C LEU A 261 12.66 -29.07 15.36
N LYS A 262 13.98 -29.11 15.57
CA LYS A 262 14.71 -28.44 16.66
C LYS A 262 14.84 -26.93 16.45
N LYS A 263 14.92 -26.51 15.17
CA LYS A 263 15.01 -25.12 14.73
C LYS A 263 14.23 -24.92 13.43
N GLU A 264 13.97 -23.66 13.10
CA GLU A 264 13.28 -23.29 11.85
C GLU A 264 14.04 -23.81 10.62
N LEU A 265 13.34 -24.54 9.75
CA LEU A 265 13.81 -24.94 8.44
C LEU A 265 13.45 -23.84 7.45
N ILE A 266 14.47 -23.28 6.79
CA ILE A 266 14.29 -22.22 5.79
C ILE A 266 14.44 -22.86 4.41
N LEU A 267 13.39 -22.78 3.60
CA LEU A 267 13.44 -23.18 2.20
C LEU A 267 13.44 -21.94 1.31
N GLN A 268 14.32 -21.92 0.32
CA GLN A 268 14.39 -20.88 -0.69
C GLN A 268 13.53 -21.31 -1.88
N PRO A 269 12.40 -20.62 -2.14
CA PRO A 269 11.60 -20.90 -3.32
C PRO A 269 12.31 -20.32 -4.56
N GLU A 270 12.25 -21.07 -5.65
CA GLU A 270 12.64 -20.67 -6.99
C GLU A 270 11.54 -21.00 -7.99
N TYR A 271 11.52 -20.27 -9.11
CA TYR A 271 10.59 -20.54 -10.21
C TYR A 271 11.37 -20.72 -11.50
N ASP A 272 11.37 -21.94 -12.03
CA ASP A 272 11.97 -22.24 -13.33
C ASP A 272 10.99 -21.87 -14.45
N HIS A 273 11.25 -20.71 -15.04
CA HIS A 273 10.51 -20.18 -16.18
C HIS A 273 10.66 -20.97 -17.49
N THR A 274 11.60 -21.90 -17.58
CA THR A 274 11.81 -22.74 -18.77
C THR A 274 10.82 -23.90 -18.77
N THR A 275 10.55 -24.45 -17.59
CA THR A 275 9.66 -25.60 -17.39
C THR A 275 8.33 -25.23 -16.75
N ASP A 276 8.14 -23.96 -16.38
CA ASP A 276 7.01 -23.43 -15.61
C ASP A 276 6.80 -24.17 -14.28
N VAL A 277 7.89 -24.50 -13.57
CA VAL A 277 7.90 -25.31 -12.34
C VAL A 277 8.35 -24.49 -11.15
N TRP A 278 7.71 -24.69 -10.00
CA TRP A 278 8.16 -24.21 -8.71
C TRP A 278 9.13 -25.21 -8.10
N CYS A 279 10.24 -24.72 -7.56
CA CYS A 279 11.15 -25.52 -6.76
C CYS A 279 11.38 -24.85 -5.41
N VAL A 280 11.69 -25.66 -4.40
CA VAL A 280 12.11 -25.19 -3.08
C VAL A 280 13.40 -25.92 -2.72
N GLU A 281 14.35 -25.20 -2.15
CA GLU A 281 15.64 -25.80 -1.76
C GLU A 281 16.13 -25.35 -0.39
N ASN A 282 16.87 -26.23 0.26
CA ASN A 282 17.79 -25.91 1.34
C ASN A 282 19.16 -26.52 1.01
N PRO A 283 20.09 -25.72 0.47
CA PRO A 283 21.41 -26.20 0.07
C PRO A 283 22.23 -26.83 1.20
N ASP A 284 22.05 -26.37 2.44
CA ASP A 284 22.79 -26.89 3.61
C ASP A 284 22.39 -28.34 3.96
N LEU A 285 21.20 -28.76 3.57
CA LEU A 285 20.65 -30.09 3.80
C LEU A 285 20.55 -30.93 2.54
N GLU A 286 21.07 -30.44 1.41
CA GLU A 286 20.86 -31.05 0.08
C GLU A 286 19.38 -31.38 -0.21
N LEU A 287 18.48 -30.59 0.39
CA LEU A 287 17.06 -30.78 0.31
C LEU A 287 16.52 -29.98 -0.86
N TYR A 288 15.80 -30.65 -1.75
CA TYR A 288 15.13 -30.02 -2.88
C TYR A 288 13.75 -30.64 -3.07
N GLY A 289 12.84 -29.89 -3.68
CA GLY A 289 11.57 -30.41 -4.16
C GLY A 289 11.00 -29.53 -5.26
N CYS A 290 10.34 -30.11 -6.25
CA CYS A 290 9.78 -29.38 -7.39
C CYS A 290 8.34 -29.82 -7.74
N GLY A 291 7.54 -28.90 -8.24
CA GLY A 291 6.13 -29.14 -8.58
C GLY A 291 5.52 -28.04 -9.45
N GLN A 292 4.33 -28.28 -10.01
CA GLN A 292 3.62 -27.27 -10.81
C GLN A 292 3.07 -26.12 -9.94
N THR A 293 2.88 -26.38 -8.65
CA THR A 293 2.52 -25.39 -7.63
C THR A 293 3.54 -25.40 -6.51
N LEU A 294 3.56 -24.34 -5.70
CA LEU A 294 4.44 -24.27 -4.54
C LEU A 294 4.10 -25.35 -3.50
N GLU A 295 2.82 -25.72 -3.38
CA GLU A 295 2.36 -26.80 -2.50
C GLU A 295 2.90 -28.17 -2.97
N GLU A 296 2.87 -28.44 -4.27
CA GLU A 296 3.46 -29.66 -4.83
C GLU A 296 4.98 -29.70 -4.62
N ALA A 297 5.68 -28.58 -4.82
CA ALA A 297 7.12 -28.50 -4.57
C ALA A 297 7.48 -28.75 -3.09
N LEU A 298 6.67 -28.21 -2.17
CA LEU A 298 6.84 -28.47 -0.73
C LEU A 298 6.59 -29.93 -0.37
N LYS A 299 5.61 -30.57 -1.00
CA LYS A 299 5.30 -31.98 -0.76
C LYS A 299 6.40 -32.91 -1.29
N ASP A 300 6.94 -32.61 -2.46
CA ASP A 300 8.12 -33.31 -3.00
C ASP A 300 9.33 -33.14 -2.07
N ALA A 301 9.55 -31.93 -1.54
CA ALA A 301 10.58 -31.69 -0.53
C ALA A 301 10.31 -32.45 0.79
N GLU A 302 9.06 -32.65 1.20
CA GLU A 302 8.75 -33.50 2.36
C GLU A 302 9.18 -34.96 2.12
N GLU A 303 8.93 -35.50 0.93
CA GLU A 303 9.33 -36.86 0.55
C GLU A 303 10.86 -37.01 0.54
N VAL A 304 11.58 -36.04 -0.06
CA VAL A 304 13.05 -36.01 -0.04
C VAL A 304 13.59 -35.87 1.37
N PHE A 305 13.00 -34.99 2.20
CA PHE A 305 13.45 -34.80 3.58
C PHE A 305 13.27 -36.06 4.43
N GLN A 306 12.17 -36.79 4.23
CA GLN A 306 11.95 -38.08 4.88
C GLN A 306 13.00 -39.10 4.47
N ALA A 307 13.29 -39.23 3.17
CA ALA A 307 14.32 -40.14 2.67
C ALA A 307 15.71 -39.78 3.25
N LEU A 308 16.06 -38.49 3.29
CA LEU A 308 17.31 -38.02 3.89
C LEU A 308 17.45 -38.42 5.37
N ILE A 309 16.36 -38.36 6.14
CA ILE A 309 16.39 -38.77 7.55
C ILE A 309 16.55 -40.28 7.68
N GLU A 310 15.80 -41.06 6.91
CA GLU A 310 15.82 -42.51 6.96
C GLU A 310 17.17 -43.09 6.50
N GLU A 311 17.76 -42.53 5.43
CA GLU A 311 19.02 -43.01 4.84
C GLU A 311 20.28 -42.52 5.55
N TYR A 312 20.24 -41.33 6.18
CA TYR A 312 21.45 -40.71 6.76
C TYR A 312 21.35 -40.46 8.26
N ALA A 313 20.22 -39.94 8.76
CA ALA A 313 20.13 -39.57 10.17
C ALA A 313 19.95 -40.77 11.10
N LEU A 314 19.19 -41.78 10.65
CA LEU A 314 18.90 -43.01 11.39
C LEU A 314 19.89 -44.16 11.11
N GLU A 315 20.70 -44.05 10.05
CA GLU A 315 21.67 -45.06 9.67
C GLU A 315 22.89 -45.08 10.61
N ASP A 316 23.53 -46.25 10.73
CA ASP A 316 24.74 -46.40 11.53
C ASP A 316 25.89 -45.56 10.94
N GLU A 317 26.51 -44.72 11.78
CA GLU A 317 27.59 -43.83 11.39
C GLU A 317 28.81 -44.57 10.82
N GLU A 318 29.04 -45.83 11.23
CA GLU A 318 30.12 -46.66 10.69
C GLU A 318 29.91 -47.02 9.21
N LEU A 319 28.66 -47.01 8.72
CA LEU A 319 28.30 -47.35 7.35
C LEU A 319 28.33 -46.14 6.40
N LEU A 320 28.48 -44.92 6.94
CA LEU A 320 28.45 -43.68 6.17
C LEU A 320 29.86 -43.24 5.74
N ASP A 321 29.96 -42.73 4.51
CA ASP A 321 31.16 -42.02 4.05
C ASP A 321 31.26 -40.60 4.65
N ASP A 322 32.37 -39.91 4.40
CA ASP A 322 32.64 -38.60 5.01
C ASP A 322 31.63 -37.51 4.58
N SER A 323 31.14 -37.57 3.34
CA SER A 323 30.07 -36.67 2.85
C SER A 323 28.75 -36.95 3.56
N ALA A 324 28.36 -38.21 3.64
CA ALA A 324 27.15 -38.68 4.31
C ALA A 324 27.16 -38.36 5.82
N LYS A 325 28.32 -38.46 6.48
CA LYS A 325 28.50 -38.03 7.88
C LYS A 325 28.30 -36.54 8.08
N THR A 326 28.73 -35.73 7.10
CA THR A 326 28.54 -34.28 7.11
C THR A 326 27.05 -33.93 6.99
N LEU A 327 26.36 -34.57 6.05
CA LEU A 327 24.91 -34.40 5.86
C LEU A 327 24.09 -34.89 7.06
N ARG A 328 24.42 -36.07 7.62
CA ARG A 328 23.85 -36.58 8.87
C ARG A 328 23.99 -35.57 10.00
N SER A 329 25.20 -35.02 10.18
CA SER A 329 25.45 -34.02 11.22
C SER A 329 24.61 -32.76 11.02
N ALA A 330 24.44 -32.31 9.77
CA ALA A 330 23.58 -31.18 9.44
C ALA A 330 22.11 -31.49 9.76
N LEU A 331 21.57 -32.64 9.32
CA LEU A 331 20.20 -33.09 9.59
C LEU A 331 19.92 -33.17 11.09
N LEU A 332 20.82 -33.77 11.88
CA LEU A 332 20.65 -33.90 13.34
C LEU A 332 20.61 -32.56 14.08
N GLN A 333 21.10 -31.47 13.49
CA GLN A 333 20.91 -30.12 14.04
C GLN A 333 19.49 -29.59 13.81
N TYR A 334 18.78 -30.09 12.80
CA TYR A 334 17.45 -29.64 12.42
C TYR A 334 16.33 -30.53 12.97
N VAL A 335 16.55 -31.84 13.10
CA VAL A 335 15.49 -32.81 13.45
C VAL A 335 15.79 -33.55 14.76
N GLU A 336 14.73 -33.79 15.55
CA GLU A 336 14.71 -34.79 16.61
C GLU A 336 14.41 -36.17 16.00
N VAL A 337 15.40 -37.06 16.05
CA VAL A 337 15.25 -38.49 15.75
C VAL A 337 15.44 -39.25 17.06
N ASP A 338 14.55 -40.21 17.33
CA ASP A 338 14.73 -41.18 18.40
C ASP A 338 15.69 -42.26 17.87
N THR A 339 16.98 -42.15 18.23
CA THR A 339 18.01 -43.15 17.94
C THR A 339 17.88 -44.39 18.81
#